data_AF-A0A953XJ15-F1
#
_entry.id   AF-A0A953XJ15-F1
#
_cell.length_a   1.000
_cell.length_b   1.000
_cell.length_c   1.000
_cell.angle_alpha   90.00
_cell.angle_beta   90.00
_cell.angle_gamma   90.00
#
_symmetry.space_group_name_H-M   'P 1'
#
loop_
_entity.id
_entity.type
_entity.pdbx_description
1 polymer ?
#
loop_
_entity_poly.entity_id
_entity_poly.type
_entity_poly.pdbx_seq_one_letter_code
_entity_poly.pdbx_strand_id
1 'polypeptide(L)'
;MIDRSLLYLAARQSLGGMKYRLTRLKNPRYLVPAALAIFYFWMTFGFTGLRDSESAPREVGPVLRLFVGPGVGMLFAMMWTFSPARPAPAFSRAEASQLFMLPISRRSLITYRLLRPQLSFLMLSGFAALGASRSADINPAFAAGGAWLMVNLLALNAMAASLACNRMKRRGVPTLLQAWPGILIAAWVLLPLILNWRPFQFHEEPPIPWLRERMTGGLAATLHWPLIQLGNIVGATDLRMFGVGVAAAAVAALLLFALSMLLVSPFEEEALKIAEAGGRKLDAMKRGGGAAGLRLSRLKKVRSTRLPLKPTGSRWRALFWQTLVAEWRVGTWKLATT
;
A
#
# COMPACT_ATOMS: atom_id res chain seq x y z
N MET A 1 3.84 -22.49 -16.04
CA MET A 1 3.18 -21.83 -17.19
C MET A 1 2.08 -20.93 -16.66
N ILE A 2 2.18 -19.63 -16.87
CA ILE A 2 1.10 -18.67 -16.57
C ILE A 2 0.08 -18.83 -17.69
N ASP A 3 -1.15 -19.21 -17.36
CA ASP A 3 -2.18 -19.44 -18.36
C ASP A 3 -2.55 -18.11 -19.05
N ARG A 4 -2.45 -18.07 -20.39
CA ARG A 4 -2.64 -16.85 -21.19
C ARG A 4 -4.05 -16.27 -20.99
N SER A 5 -5.01 -17.13 -20.69
CA SER A 5 -6.40 -16.78 -20.36
C SER A 5 -6.50 -15.82 -19.16
N LEU A 6 -5.69 -16.03 -18.12
CA LEU A 6 -5.71 -15.22 -16.90
C LEU A 6 -5.06 -13.85 -17.11
N LEU A 7 -3.96 -13.81 -17.86
CA LEU A 7 -3.33 -12.56 -18.28
C LEU A 7 -4.29 -11.71 -19.10
N TYR A 8 -5.00 -12.35 -20.04
CA TYR A 8 -6.00 -11.68 -20.87
C TYR A 8 -7.15 -11.11 -20.02
N LEU A 9 -7.68 -11.87 -19.06
CA LEU A 9 -8.76 -11.42 -18.17
C LEU A 9 -8.32 -10.26 -17.25
N ALA A 10 -7.13 -10.34 -16.66
CA ALA A 10 -6.59 -9.26 -15.82
C ALA A 10 -6.36 -7.97 -16.63
N ALA A 11 -5.79 -8.09 -17.83
CA ALA A 11 -5.60 -6.96 -18.74
C ALA A 11 -6.96 -6.37 -19.17
N ARG A 12 -7.93 -7.19 -19.54
CA ARG A 12 -9.26 -6.73 -19.98
C ARG A 12 -10.02 -6.00 -18.87
N GLN A 13 -9.98 -6.50 -17.62
CA GLN A 13 -10.68 -5.86 -16.51
C GLN A 13 -10.03 -4.53 -16.08
N SER A 14 -8.70 -4.47 -16.05
CA SER A 14 -7.97 -3.23 -15.77
C SER A 14 -8.26 -2.16 -16.85
N LEU A 15 -8.23 -2.55 -18.12
CA LEU A 15 -8.60 -1.69 -19.25
C LEU A 15 -10.08 -1.27 -19.21
N GLY A 16 -10.99 -2.17 -18.86
CA GLY A 16 -12.42 -1.89 -18.73
C GLY A 16 -12.71 -0.86 -17.63
N GLY A 17 -12.05 -1.00 -16.48
CA GLY A 17 -12.13 -0.03 -15.38
C GLY A 17 -11.55 1.34 -15.75
N MET A 18 -10.42 1.36 -16.47
CA MET A 18 -9.83 2.60 -17.00
C MET A 18 -10.80 3.28 -17.98
N LYS A 19 -11.35 2.52 -18.93
CA LYS A 19 -12.32 3.01 -19.91
C LYS A 19 -13.54 3.61 -19.23
N TYR A 20 -14.06 3.00 -18.17
CA TYR A 20 -15.18 3.53 -17.40
C TYR A 20 -14.84 4.84 -16.65
N ARG A 21 -13.62 4.96 -16.12
CA ARG A 21 -13.15 6.21 -15.49
C ARG A 21 -12.94 7.31 -16.53
N LEU A 22 -12.40 6.96 -17.69
CA LEU A 22 -12.21 7.87 -18.82
C LEU A 22 -13.54 8.32 -19.42
N THR A 23 -14.55 7.45 -19.53
CA THR A 23 -15.88 7.87 -19.99
C THR A 23 -16.57 8.79 -18.98
N ARG A 24 -16.30 8.66 -17.67
CA ARG A 24 -16.78 9.63 -16.68
C ARG A 24 -16.16 11.03 -16.82
N LEU A 25 -14.95 11.16 -17.39
CA LEU A 25 -14.35 12.47 -17.69
C LEU A 25 -15.12 13.26 -18.77
N LYS A 26 -15.99 12.60 -19.54
CA LYS A 26 -16.88 13.29 -20.50
C LYS A 26 -17.96 14.13 -19.81
N ASN A 27 -18.26 13.87 -18.54
CA ASN A 27 -19.18 14.71 -17.78
C ASN A 27 -18.43 15.96 -17.27
N PRO A 28 -18.96 17.17 -17.49
CA PRO A 28 -18.26 18.43 -17.19
C PRO A 28 -17.88 18.56 -15.71
N ARG A 29 -18.68 17.98 -14.81
CA ARG A 29 -18.42 17.91 -13.36
C ARG A 29 -17.08 17.23 -13.01
N TYR A 30 -16.57 16.32 -13.84
CA TYR A 30 -15.29 15.65 -13.63
C TYR A 30 -14.17 16.20 -14.50
N LEU A 31 -14.51 16.97 -15.55
CA LEU A 31 -13.54 17.53 -16.49
C LEU A 31 -12.77 18.69 -15.85
N VAL A 32 -13.44 19.59 -15.13
CA VAL A 32 -12.81 20.73 -14.44
C VAL A 32 -11.71 20.30 -13.45
N PRO A 33 -11.96 19.40 -12.47
CA PRO A 33 -10.90 18.97 -11.55
C PRO A 33 -9.81 18.16 -12.26
N ALA A 34 -10.13 17.41 -13.32
CA ALA A 34 -9.13 16.69 -14.10
C ALA A 34 -8.23 17.66 -14.88
N ALA A 35 -8.78 18.70 -15.51
CA ALA A 35 -8.03 19.74 -16.20
C ALA A 35 -7.15 20.53 -15.23
N LEU A 36 -7.65 20.89 -14.05
CA LEU A 36 -6.85 21.51 -12.99
C LEU A 36 -5.70 20.61 -12.52
N ALA A 37 -5.96 19.32 -12.34
CA ALA A 37 -4.92 18.35 -11.96
C ALA A 37 -3.87 18.18 -13.07
N ILE A 38 -4.28 18.10 -14.34
CA ILE A 38 -3.37 18.03 -15.49
C ILE A 38 -2.57 19.32 -15.63
N PHE A 39 -3.21 20.48 -15.47
CA PHE A 39 -2.54 21.78 -15.52
C PHE A 39 -1.53 21.93 -14.39
N TYR A 40 -1.92 21.62 -13.14
CA TYR A 40 -1.01 21.61 -12.00
C TYR A 40 0.14 20.62 -12.21
N PHE A 41 -0.16 19.44 -12.75
CA PHE A 41 0.84 18.43 -13.08
C PHE A 41 1.79 18.90 -14.18
N TRP A 42 1.30 19.52 -15.24
CA TRP A 42 2.12 20.09 -16.31
C TRP A 42 2.97 21.27 -15.81
N MET A 43 2.40 22.15 -14.98
CA MET A 43 3.13 23.24 -14.34
C MET A 43 4.24 22.68 -13.42
N THR A 44 3.94 21.61 -12.69
CA THR A 44 4.87 21.00 -11.74
C THR A 44 5.94 20.19 -12.46
N PHE A 45 5.62 19.40 -13.48
CA PHE A 45 6.52 18.39 -14.06
C PHE A 45 6.93 18.66 -15.52
N GLY A 46 6.22 19.51 -16.26
CA GLY A 46 6.44 19.79 -17.69
C GLY A 46 7.45 20.90 -17.99
N PHE A 47 7.63 21.87 -17.08
CA PHE A 47 8.59 22.98 -17.25
C PHE A 47 10.06 22.63 -16.97
N THR A 48 10.36 21.37 -16.65
CA THR A 48 11.70 20.93 -16.24
C THR A 48 12.71 20.89 -17.39
N GLY A 49 12.27 20.78 -18.65
CA GLY A 49 13.17 20.84 -19.81
C GLY A 49 13.67 22.26 -20.15
N LEU A 50 13.15 23.30 -19.50
CA LEU A 50 13.50 24.71 -19.73
C LEU A 50 14.25 25.36 -18.56
N ARG A 51 14.44 24.65 -17.44
CA ARG A 51 15.23 25.12 -16.30
C ARG A 51 16.61 24.49 -16.40
N ASP A 52 17.63 25.31 -16.59
CA ASP A 52 19.02 24.87 -16.57
C ASP A 52 19.30 24.04 -15.31
N SER A 53 19.95 22.89 -15.53
CA SER A 53 20.24 21.84 -14.55
C SER A 53 21.11 22.31 -13.36
N GLU A 54 21.57 23.57 -13.36
CA GLU A 54 22.43 24.13 -12.31
C GLU A 54 21.75 24.31 -10.96
N SER A 55 20.41 24.43 -10.91
CA SER A 55 19.66 24.64 -9.66
C SER A 55 18.87 23.41 -9.18
N ALA A 56 19.12 22.24 -9.76
CA ALA A 56 18.56 20.99 -9.26
C ALA A 56 19.20 20.60 -7.90
N PRO A 57 18.42 20.29 -6.85
CA PRO A 57 18.97 19.95 -5.54
C PRO A 57 19.78 18.65 -5.60
N ARG A 58 21.09 18.73 -5.29
CA ARG A 58 22.07 17.64 -5.38
C ARG A 58 22.04 16.62 -4.22
N GLU A 59 21.09 16.76 -3.29
CA GLU A 59 21.02 15.95 -2.07
C GLU A 59 19.85 14.96 -2.04
N VAL A 60 19.00 14.93 -3.07
CA VAL A 60 17.80 14.08 -3.08
C VAL A 60 18.17 12.60 -3.15
N GLY A 61 19.14 12.22 -3.99
CA GLY A 61 19.58 10.83 -4.17
C GLY A 61 20.11 10.19 -2.87
N PRO A 62 21.08 10.81 -2.17
CA PRO A 62 21.51 10.41 -0.83
C PRO A 62 20.38 10.18 0.18
N VAL A 63 19.47 11.15 0.30
CA VAL A 63 18.33 11.10 1.23
C VAL A 63 17.41 9.92 0.88
N LEU A 64 17.09 9.75 -0.40
CA LEU A 64 16.21 8.69 -0.86
C LEU A 64 16.79 7.30 -0.54
N ARG A 65 18.08 7.10 -0.80
CA ARG A 65 18.79 5.84 -0.49
C ARG A 65 18.75 5.51 1.00
N LEU A 66 18.85 6.53 1.85
CA LEU A 66 18.89 6.39 3.30
C LEU A 66 17.51 6.07 3.90
N PHE A 67 16.45 6.74 3.44
CA PHE A 67 15.14 6.64 4.08
C PHE A 67 14.18 5.64 3.45
N VAL A 68 14.30 5.35 2.15
CA VAL A 68 13.32 4.48 1.47
C VAL A 68 13.39 3.05 1.98
N GLY A 69 14.59 2.50 2.18
CA GLY A 69 14.78 1.15 2.73
C GLY A 69 14.08 0.96 4.08
N PRO A 70 14.51 1.70 5.13
CA PRO A 70 13.86 1.67 6.44
C PRO A 70 12.37 2.01 6.39
N GLY A 71 11.95 2.95 5.55
CA GLY A 71 10.55 3.30 5.33
C GLY A 71 9.72 2.11 4.82
N VAL A 72 10.21 1.38 3.82
CA VAL A 72 9.59 0.15 3.32
C VAL A 72 9.56 -0.94 4.40
N GLY A 73 10.66 -1.10 5.16
CA GLY A 73 10.71 -2.04 6.29
C GLY A 73 9.67 -1.73 7.37
N MET A 74 9.48 -0.45 7.69
CA MET A 74 8.46 -0.01 8.65
C MET A 74 7.05 -0.22 8.11
N LEU A 75 6.80 0.03 6.82
CA LEU A 75 5.53 -0.32 6.18
C LEU A 75 5.26 -1.82 6.23
N PHE A 76 6.29 -2.65 6.07
CA PHE A 76 6.15 -4.09 6.24
C PHE A 76 5.70 -4.41 7.67
N ALA A 77 6.39 -3.88 8.68
CA ALA A 77 6.02 -4.05 10.07
C ALA A 77 4.56 -3.65 10.34
N MET A 78 4.15 -2.46 9.89
CA MET A 78 2.78 -1.96 10.04
C MET A 78 1.75 -2.89 9.39
N MET A 79 2.05 -3.46 8.22
CA MET A 79 1.14 -4.40 7.56
C MET A 79 0.94 -5.68 8.37
N TRP A 80 1.95 -6.15 9.10
CA TRP A 80 1.84 -7.32 9.98
C TRP A 80 1.16 -6.97 11.30
N THR A 81 1.45 -5.80 11.88
CA THR A 81 0.87 -5.35 13.17
C THR A 81 -0.61 -4.97 13.03
N PHE A 82 -0.98 -4.27 11.96
CA PHE A 82 -2.33 -3.75 11.73
C PHE A 82 -3.09 -4.49 10.64
N SER A 83 -2.59 -5.66 10.21
CA SER A 83 -3.21 -6.44 9.14
C SER A 83 -4.69 -6.61 9.44
N PRO A 84 -5.60 -6.05 8.63
CA PRO A 84 -6.99 -6.32 8.83
C PRO A 84 -7.16 -7.83 8.58
N ALA A 85 -7.75 -8.54 9.54
CA ALA A 85 -8.23 -9.92 9.37
C ALA A 85 -9.40 -9.96 8.38
N ARG A 86 -9.16 -9.43 7.17
CA ARG A 86 -10.01 -9.55 6.02
C ARG A 86 -9.73 -10.94 5.51
N PRO A 87 -10.76 -11.79 5.40
CA PRO A 87 -10.59 -13.11 4.84
C PRO A 87 -9.98 -12.99 3.43
N ALA A 88 -9.35 -14.07 3.00
CA ALA A 88 -8.73 -14.27 1.70
C ALA A 88 -9.56 -13.66 0.53
N PRO A 89 -8.93 -13.40 -0.63
CA PRO A 89 -9.21 -12.25 -1.49
C PRO A 89 -10.68 -11.88 -1.62
N ALA A 90 -11.01 -10.62 -1.32
CA ALA A 90 -12.33 -10.06 -1.60
C ALA A 90 -12.54 -10.00 -3.13
N PHE A 91 -12.92 -11.14 -3.72
CA PHE A 91 -13.40 -11.21 -5.09
C PHE A 91 -14.71 -10.45 -5.18
N SER A 92 -14.88 -9.66 -6.24
CA SER A 92 -16.19 -9.08 -6.52
C SER A 92 -17.20 -10.19 -6.84
N ARG A 93 -18.51 -9.95 -6.65
CA ARG A 93 -19.55 -10.97 -6.95
C ARG A 93 -19.45 -11.50 -8.39
N ALA A 94 -19.08 -10.64 -9.34
CA ALA A 94 -18.87 -11.00 -10.73
C ALA A 94 -17.61 -11.86 -10.93
N GLU A 95 -16.53 -11.56 -10.20
CA GLU A 95 -15.31 -12.39 -10.19
C GLU A 95 -15.58 -13.73 -9.52
N ALA A 96 -16.31 -13.79 -8.41
CA ALA A 96 -16.68 -15.04 -7.74
C ALA A 96 -17.51 -15.96 -8.65
N SER A 97 -18.56 -15.44 -9.28
CA SER A 97 -19.40 -16.25 -10.18
C SER A 97 -18.65 -16.76 -11.42
N GLN A 98 -17.62 -16.05 -11.88
CA GLN A 98 -16.80 -16.47 -13.03
C GLN A 98 -15.66 -17.40 -12.60
N LEU A 99 -14.96 -17.09 -11.51
CA LEU A 99 -13.81 -17.87 -11.05
C LEU A 99 -14.20 -19.21 -10.41
N PHE A 100 -15.33 -19.29 -9.71
CA PHE A 100 -15.76 -20.54 -9.09
C PHE A 100 -16.40 -21.55 -10.06
N MET A 101 -16.67 -21.16 -11.30
CA MET A 101 -17.10 -22.10 -12.35
C MET A 101 -15.94 -22.84 -13.03
N LEU A 102 -14.70 -22.41 -12.76
CA LEU A 102 -13.50 -23.04 -13.32
C LEU A 102 -12.72 -23.76 -12.19
N PRO A 103 -12.10 -24.92 -12.47
CA PRO A 103 -11.16 -25.55 -11.55
C PRO A 103 -9.87 -24.72 -11.51
N ILE A 104 -9.89 -23.62 -10.73
CA ILE A 104 -8.80 -22.65 -10.71
C ILE A 104 -7.70 -23.12 -9.74
N SER A 105 -6.50 -23.32 -10.28
CA SER A 105 -5.34 -23.71 -9.48
C SER A 105 -4.94 -22.62 -8.48
N ARG A 106 -4.51 -23.01 -7.28
CA ARG A 106 -4.12 -22.07 -6.20
C ARG A 106 -3.09 -21.03 -6.64
N ARG A 107 -2.17 -21.40 -7.54
CA ARG A 107 -1.15 -20.50 -8.10
C ARG A 107 -1.77 -19.40 -8.96
N SER A 108 -2.77 -19.71 -9.76
CA SER A 108 -3.43 -18.75 -10.64
C SER A 108 -4.15 -17.62 -9.91
N LEU A 109 -4.74 -17.89 -8.74
CA LEU A 109 -5.38 -16.86 -7.90
C LEU A 109 -4.37 -15.84 -7.36
N ILE A 110 -3.21 -16.31 -6.89
CA ILE A 110 -2.14 -15.44 -6.40
C ILE A 110 -1.59 -14.59 -7.54
N THR A 111 -1.27 -15.22 -8.67
CA THR A 111 -0.76 -14.53 -9.86
C THR A 111 -1.75 -13.50 -10.39
N TYR A 112 -3.04 -13.84 -10.49
CA TYR A 112 -4.09 -12.89 -10.91
C TYR A 112 -4.20 -11.69 -9.95
N ARG A 113 -4.12 -11.93 -8.64
CA ARG A 113 -4.15 -10.84 -7.64
C ARG A 113 -2.95 -9.90 -7.75
N LEU A 114 -1.77 -10.43 -8.09
CA LEU A 114 -0.58 -9.63 -8.34
C LEU A 114 -0.66 -8.86 -9.66
N LEU A 115 -1.27 -9.45 -10.69
CA LEU A 115 -1.43 -8.82 -12.01
C LEU A 115 -2.47 -7.70 -12.02
N ARG A 116 -3.54 -7.82 -11.23
CA ARG A 116 -4.66 -6.87 -11.22
C ARG A 116 -4.23 -5.40 -10.98
N PRO A 117 -3.37 -5.06 -9.99
CA PRO A 117 -2.98 -3.67 -9.73
C PRO A 117 -1.82 -3.17 -10.61
N GLN A 118 -1.26 -3.97 -11.52
CA GLN A 118 -0.02 -3.61 -12.24
C GLN A 118 -0.13 -2.28 -12.98
N LEU A 119 -1.27 -1.99 -13.62
CA LEU A 119 -1.45 -0.73 -14.33
C LEU A 119 -1.41 0.48 -13.38
N SER A 120 -2.00 0.35 -12.19
CA SER A 120 -1.93 1.38 -11.15
C SER A 120 -0.51 1.53 -10.61
N PHE A 121 0.23 0.42 -10.47
CA PHE A 121 1.61 0.44 -9.99
C PHE A 121 2.56 1.05 -11.02
N LEU A 122 2.35 0.77 -12.30
CA LEU A 122 3.09 1.39 -13.41
C LEU A 122 2.82 2.90 -13.51
N MET A 123 1.58 3.32 -13.28
CA MET A 123 1.29 4.75 -13.18
C MET A 123 2.00 5.38 -11.98
N LEU A 124 1.95 4.74 -10.80
CA LEU A 124 2.63 5.22 -9.60
C LEU A 124 4.16 5.30 -9.80
N SER A 125 4.76 4.33 -10.48
CA SER A 125 6.18 4.38 -10.82
C SER A 125 6.53 5.46 -11.84
N GLY A 126 5.61 5.79 -12.76
CA GLY A 126 5.75 6.93 -13.65
C GLY A 126 5.86 8.25 -12.88
N PHE A 127 5.05 8.43 -11.83
CA PHE A 127 5.19 9.59 -10.94
C PHE A 127 6.54 9.61 -10.20
N ALA A 128 7.08 8.46 -9.81
CA ALA A 128 8.42 8.38 -9.23
C ALA A 128 9.51 8.77 -10.25
N ALA A 129 9.38 8.35 -11.51
CA ALA A 129 10.27 8.76 -12.61
C ALA A 129 10.29 10.28 -12.80
N LEU A 130 9.11 10.90 -12.75
CA LEU A 130 8.94 12.35 -12.90
C LEU A 130 9.42 13.15 -11.69
N GLY A 131 9.36 12.57 -10.48
CA GLY A 131 10.02 13.13 -9.31
C GLY A 131 11.54 13.08 -9.45
N ALA A 132 12.07 11.94 -9.92
CA ALA A 132 13.49 11.71 -10.10
C ALA A 132 14.11 12.56 -11.23
N SER A 133 13.36 12.86 -12.30
CA SER A 133 13.84 13.73 -13.38
C SER A 133 14.15 15.17 -12.96
N ARG A 134 13.84 15.55 -11.71
CA ARG A 134 14.16 16.86 -11.12
C ARG A 134 15.46 16.86 -10.33
N SER A 135 16.06 15.69 -10.11
CA SER A 135 17.30 15.51 -9.37
C SER A 135 18.41 15.17 -10.34
N ALA A 136 19.56 15.83 -10.23
CA ALA A 136 20.72 15.51 -11.06
C ALA A 136 21.29 14.11 -10.74
N ASP A 137 21.17 13.68 -9.47
CA ASP A 137 21.83 12.45 -8.97
C ASP A 137 20.97 11.18 -9.04
N ILE A 138 19.82 11.21 -9.72
CA ILE A 138 18.91 10.06 -9.79
C ILE A 138 18.53 9.81 -11.24
N ASN A 139 18.75 8.57 -11.69
CA ASN A 139 18.28 8.15 -13.00
C ASN A 139 16.75 7.91 -12.95
N PRO A 140 15.93 8.61 -13.76
CA PRO A 140 14.48 8.49 -13.71
C PRO A 140 13.98 7.10 -14.11
N ALA A 141 14.70 6.37 -14.97
CA ALA A 141 14.35 5.01 -15.34
C ALA A 141 14.56 4.03 -14.18
N PHE A 142 15.65 4.17 -13.42
CA PHE A 142 15.91 3.36 -12.23
C PHE A 142 14.94 3.68 -11.10
N ALA A 143 14.62 4.96 -10.89
CA ALA A 143 13.61 5.36 -9.92
C ALA A 143 12.23 4.77 -10.25
N ALA A 144 11.84 4.76 -11.53
CA ALA A 144 10.60 4.12 -11.99
C ALA A 144 10.62 2.60 -11.73
N GLY A 145 11.68 1.92 -12.20
CA GLY A 145 11.82 0.47 -12.03
C GLY A 145 11.83 0.07 -10.55
N GLY A 146 12.55 0.82 -9.71
CA GLY A 146 12.63 0.61 -8.27
C GLY A 146 11.32 0.83 -7.55
N ALA A 147 10.61 1.93 -7.85
CA ALA A 147 9.30 2.20 -7.28
C ALA A 147 8.29 1.11 -7.68
N TRP A 148 8.31 0.66 -8.94
CA TRP A 148 7.45 -0.42 -9.40
C TRP A 148 7.73 -1.73 -8.64
N LEU A 149 9.00 -2.10 -8.46
CA LEU A 149 9.39 -3.27 -7.69
C LEU A 149 8.98 -3.17 -6.22
N MET A 150 9.19 -2.01 -5.58
CA MET A 150 8.83 -1.78 -4.18
C MET A 150 7.33 -1.92 -3.93
N VAL A 151 6.51 -1.34 -4.79
CA VAL A 151 5.05 -1.41 -4.64
C VAL A 151 4.56 -2.86 -4.83
N ASN A 152 5.19 -3.62 -5.74
CA ASN A 152 4.95 -5.06 -5.86
C ASN A 152 5.35 -5.83 -4.59
N LEU A 153 6.51 -5.51 -4.01
CA LEU A 153 6.99 -6.11 -2.77
C LEU A 153 6.05 -5.83 -1.59
N LEU A 154 5.58 -4.60 -1.48
CA LEU A 154 4.57 -4.18 -0.49
C LEU A 154 3.24 -4.92 -0.69
N ALA A 155 2.79 -5.08 -1.94
CA ALA A 155 1.57 -5.82 -2.24
C ALA A 155 1.68 -7.31 -1.86
N LEU A 156 2.83 -7.93 -2.14
CA LEU A 156 3.15 -9.30 -1.73
C LEU A 156 3.19 -9.43 -0.20
N ASN A 157 3.85 -8.51 0.49
CA ASN A 157 3.92 -8.52 1.94
C ASN A 157 2.53 -8.35 2.58
N ALA A 158 1.73 -7.39 2.09
CA ALA A 158 0.35 -7.20 2.56
C ALA A 158 -0.49 -8.47 2.37
N MET A 159 -0.30 -9.17 1.25
CA MET A 159 -0.97 -10.44 0.99
C MET A 159 -0.53 -11.52 1.97
N ALA A 160 0.78 -11.74 2.14
CA ALA A 160 1.33 -12.72 3.08
C ALA A 160 0.87 -12.44 4.52
N ALA A 161 0.95 -11.19 4.96
CA ALA A 161 0.48 -10.75 6.28
C ALA A 161 -1.01 -11.05 6.48
N SER A 162 -1.86 -10.74 5.50
CA SER A 162 -3.30 -11.02 5.61
C SER A 162 -3.61 -12.53 5.71
N LEU A 163 -2.90 -13.36 4.95
CA LEU A 163 -3.05 -14.81 5.00
C LEU A 163 -2.57 -15.38 6.35
N ALA A 164 -1.43 -14.91 6.84
CA ALA A 164 -0.88 -15.31 8.13
C ALA A 164 -1.80 -14.93 9.29
N CYS A 165 -2.28 -13.67 9.34
CA CYS A 165 -3.19 -13.21 10.38
C CYS A 165 -4.51 -13.99 10.37
N ASN A 166 -5.07 -14.29 9.19
CA ASN A 166 -6.27 -15.13 9.10
C ASN A 166 -6.02 -16.56 9.64
N ARG A 167 -4.88 -17.16 9.30
CA ARG A 167 -4.49 -18.49 9.80
C ARG A 167 -4.31 -18.50 11.32
N MET A 168 -3.66 -17.48 11.88
CA MET A 168 -3.49 -17.33 13.33
C MET A 168 -4.84 -17.12 14.03
N LYS A 169 -5.71 -16.28 13.46
CA LYS A 169 -7.06 -16.05 14.00
C LYS A 169 -7.92 -17.31 14.00
N ARG A 170 -7.84 -18.15 12.96
CA ARG A 170 -8.49 -19.47 12.89
C ARG A 170 -8.04 -20.42 14.00
N ARG A 171 -6.79 -20.31 14.42
CA ARG A 171 -6.21 -21.08 15.53
C ARG A 171 -6.52 -20.49 16.91
N GLY A 172 -7.34 -19.43 16.99
CA GLY A 172 -7.68 -18.77 18.26
C GLY A 172 -6.53 -17.94 18.86
N VAL A 173 -5.49 -17.62 18.09
CA VAL A 173 -4.35 -16.84 18.58
C VAL A 173 -4.82 -15.41 18.93
N PRO A 174 -4.47 -14.88 20.11
CA PRO A 174 -4.88 -13.53 20.51
C PRO A 174 -4.25 -12.46 19.61
N THR A 175 -4.91 -11.30 19.51
CA THR A 175 -4.50 -10.19 18.63
C THR A 175 -3.09 -9.69 18.91
N LEU A 176 -2.63 -9.74 20.16
CA LEU A 176 -1.28 -9.35 20.55
C LEU A 176 -0.21 -10.26 19.93
N LEU A 177 -0.42 -11.59 19.95
CA LEU A 177 0.50 -12.54 19.33
C LEU A 177 0.45 -12.46 17.79
N GLN A 178 -0.68 -12.05 17.21
CA GLN A 178 -0.78 -11.84 15.76
C GLN A 178 0.11 -10.68 15.29
N ALA A 179 0.39 -9.70 16.15
CA ALA A 179 1.22 -8.54 15.86
C ALA A 179 2.74 -8.82 15.98
N TRP A 180 3.13 -9.95 16.60
CA TRP A 180 4.53 -10.28 16.88
C TRP A 180 5.44 -10.25 15.65
N PRO A 181 5.05 -10.79 14.48
CA PRO A 181 5.87 -10.69 13.27
C PRO A 181 6.16 -9.23 12.88
N GLY A 182 5.15 -8.35 13.01
CA GLY A 182 5.32 -6.92 12.74
C GLY A 182 6.23 -6.24 13.75
N ILE A 183 6.12 -6.59 15.03
CA ILE A 183 6.99 -6.08 16.10
C ILE A 183 8.44 -6.53 15.87
N LEU A 184 8.67 -7.78 15.48
CA LEU A 184 10.01 -8.30 15.18
C LEU A 184 10.62 -7.58 13.97
N ILE A 185 9.84 -7.30 12.92
CA ILE A 185 10.31 -6.52 11.77
C ILE A 185 10.63 -5.07 12.19
N ALA A 186 9.76 -4.42 12.98
CA ALA A 186 10.00 -3.08 13.49
C ALA A 186 11.26 -3.04 14.37
N ALA A 187 11.44 -4.02 15.24
CA ALA A 187 12.63 -4.17 16.05
C ALA A 187 13.86 -4.36 15.17
N TRP A 188 13.81 -5.17 14.12
CA TRP A 188 14.93 -5.33 13.19
C TRP A 188 15.32 -4.02 12.47
N VAL A 189 14.34 -3.18 12.11
CA VAL A 189 14.59 -1.85 11.51
C VAL A 189 15.15 -0.85 12.53
N LEU A 190 14.67 -0.88 13.77
CA LEU A 190 14.99 0.16 14.77
C LEU A 190 16.20 -0.21 15.64
N LEU A 191 16.40 -1.49 15.93
CA LEU A 191 17.41 -1.97 16.87
C LEU A 191 18.82 -1.51 16.51
N PRO A 192 19.29 -1.56 15.26
CA PRO A 192 20.64 -1.11 14.96
C PRO A 192 20.73 0.42 15.01
N LEU A 193 19.63 1.17 14.84
CA LEU A 193 19.61 2.62 15.11
C LEU A 193 19.74 2.95 16.60
N ILE A 194 19.21 2.08 17.46
CA ILE A 194 19.22 2.25 18.93
C ILE A 194 20.58 1.80 19.51
N LEU A 195 21.06 0.62 19.12
CA LEU A 195 22.37 0.10 19.55
C LEU A 195 23.49 0.97 19.03
N ASN A 196 23.34 1.41 17.79
CA ASN A 196 24.13 2.46 17.22
C ASN A 196 23.40 3.80 17.48
N TRP A 197 23.11 4.18 18.72
CA TRP A 197 22.73 5.58 19.05
C TRP A 197 23.94 6.34 19.62
N ARG A 198 24.20 7.55 19.13
CA ARG A 198 25.16 8.51 19.69
C ARG A 198 24.48 9.87 19.68
N PRO A 199 24.65 10.73 20.69
CA PRO A 199 24.04 12.05 20.67
C PRO A 199 24.51 12.80 19.43
N PHE A 200 23.56 13.26 18.62
CA PHE A 200 23.85 14.17 17.51
C PHE A 200 24.41 15.44 18.12
N GLN A 201 25.65 15.76 17.81
CA GLN A 201 26.20 17.05 18.16
C GLN A 201 25.75 18.02 17.07
N PHE A 202 24.91 18.99 17.44
CA PHE A 202 24.51 20.10 16.57
C PHE A 202 25.72 21.03 16.30
N HIS A 203 26.75 20.52 15.65
CA HIS A 203 27.71 21.36 14.93
C HIS A 203 27.12 21.64 13.54
N GLU A 204 27.71 22.60 12.82
CA GLU A 204 27.23 23.17 11.55
C GLU A 204 27.03 22.16 10.39
N GLU A 205 27.24 20.87 10.62
CA GLU A 205 27.06 19.83 9.62
C GLU A 205 25.58 19.44 9.41
N PRO A 206 25.17 19.18 8.16
CA PRO A 206 23.83 18.67 7.88
C PRO A 206 23.62 17.30 8.55
N PRO A 207 22.38 16.93 8.91
CA PRO A 207 22.09 15.69 9.65
C PRO A 207 22.25 14.40 8.80
N ILE A 208 22.35 14.53 7.47
CA ILE A 208 22.32 13.39 6.53
C ILE A 208 23.60 12.55 6.57
N PRO A 209 24.83 13.14 6.51
CA PRO A 209 26.07 12.38 6.67
C PRO A 209 26.15 11.62 8.00
N TRP A 210 25.78 12.29 9.10
CA TRP A 210 25.73 11.67 10.43
C TRP A 210 24.80 10.45 10.47
N LEU A 211 23.58 10.58 9.91
CA LEU A 211 22.63 9.47 9.89
C LEU A 211 23.09 8.33 8.95
N ARG A 212 23.73 8.68 7.83
CA ARG A 212 24.31 7.71 6.90
C ARG A 212 25.35 6.86 7.60
N GLU A 213 26.34 7.48 8.23
CA GLU A 213 27.39 6.78 8.97
C GLU A 213 26.79 5.79 9.99
N ARG A 214 25.70 6.19 10.65
CA ARG A 214 25.03 5.35 11.64
C ARG A 214 24.32 4.14 11.04
N MET A 215 23.67 4.30 9.90
CA MET A 215 22.97 3.21 9.20
C MET A 215 23.94 2.28 8.46
N THR A 216 25.09 2.79 8.00
CA THR A 216 26.06 2.03 7.19
C THR A 216 27.31 1.60 7.94
N GLY A 217 27.42 1.87 9.25
CA GLY A 217 28.57 1.52 10.07
C GLY A 217 28.41 0.22 10.86
N GLY A 218 29.51 -0.54 11.02
CA GLY A 218 29.59 -1.69 11.92
C GLY A 218 28.53 -2.78 11.69
N LEU A 219 27.97 -3.32 12.78
CA LEU A 219 26.90 -4.34 12.73
C LEU A 219 25.58 -3.81 12.13
N ALA A 220 25.35 -2.50 12.19
CA ALA A 220 24.14 -1.90 11.62
C ALA A 220 24.12 -2.03 10.08
N ALA A 221 25.29 -1.94 9.44
CA ALA A 221 25.44 -2.12 8.00
C ALA A 221 25.01 -3.53 7.55
N THR A 222 25.43 -4.55 8.28
CA THR A 222 25.12 -5.95 7.98
C THR A 222 23.64 -6.25 8.19
N LEU A 223 23.06 -5.77 9.30
CA LEU A 223 21.65 -5.97 9.61
C LEU A 223 20.74 -5.22 8.63
N HIS A 224 21.07 -3.98 8.27
CA HIS A 224 20.29 -3.18 7.32
C HIS A 224 20.60 -3.47 5.86
N TRP A 225 21.56 -4.36 5.55
CA TRP A 225 21.99 -4.58 4.17
C TRP A 225 20.83 -4.80 3.19
N PRO A 226 19.81 -5.65 3.48
CA PRO A 226 18.68 -5.81 2.59
C PRO A 226 17.86 -4.52 2.40
N LEU A 227 17.71 -3.71 3.44
CA LEU A 227 16.97 -2.43 3.38
C LEU A 227 17.76 -1.38 2.60
N ILE A 228 19.07 -1.30 2.81
CA ILE A 228 19.97 -0.44 2.06
C ILE A 228 19.86 -0.78 0.57
N GLN A 229 19.85 -2.07 0.21
CA GLN A 229 19.68 -2.48 -1.18
C GLN A 229 18.33 -2.05 -1.76
N LEU A 230 17.23 -2.10 -0.99
CA LEU A 230 15.94 -1.58 -1.46
C LEU A 230 16.04 -0.06 -1.75
N GLY A 231 16.59 0.74 -0.83
CA GLY A 231 16.81 2.17 -1.05
C GLY A 231 17.68 2.45 -2.27
N ASN A 232 18.70 1.62 -2.50
CA ASN A 232 19.60 1.72 -3.64
C ASN A 232 18.91 1.53 -4.99
N ILE A 233 17.82 0.75 -5.11
CA ILE A 233 17.14 0.55 -6.40
C ILE A 233 16.55 1.87 -6.91
N VAL A 234 15.92 2.65 -6.02
CA VAL A 234 15.22 3.88 -6.41
C VAL A 234 16.20 5.03 -6.60
N GLY A 235 17.26 5.09 -5.78
CA GLY A 235 18.31 6.11 -5.87
C GLY A 235 19.56 5.65 -6.63
N ALA A 236 19.45 4.65 -7.51
CA ALA A 236 20.60 4.17 -8.27
C ALA A 236 21.05 5.21 -9.30
N THR A 237 22.36 5.42 -9.37
CA THR A 237 23.04 6.16 -10.44
C THR A 237 23.54 5.21 -11.52
N ASP A 238 23.96 4.00 -11.11
CA ASP A 238 24.63 3.02 -11.97
C ASP A 238 23.86 1.72 -12.10
N LEU A 239 24.06 1.04 -13.24
CA LEU A 239 23.43 -0.25 -13.53
C LEU A 239 23.80 -1.33 -12.52
N ARG A 240 25.04 -1.33 -12.00
CA ARG A 240 25.50 -2.30 -11.00
C ARG A 240 24.76 -2.12 -9.67
N MET A 241 24.62 -0.88 -9.22
CA MET A 241 23.87 -0.54 -8.00
C MET A 241 22.41 -0.93 -8.12
N PHE A 242 21.80 -0.61 -9.27
CA PHE A 242 20.45 -1.03 -9.60
C PHE A 242 20.31 -2.56 -9.61
N GLY A 243 21.21 -3.27 -10.29
CA GLY A 243 21.17 -4.73 -10.44
C GLY A 243 21.27 -5.49 -9.11
N VAL A 244 22.17 -5.06 -8.21
CA VAL A 244 22.27 -5.66 -6.86
C VAL A 244 20.98 -5.43 -6.07
N GLY A 245 20.42 -4.23 -6.14
CA GLY A 245 19.15 -3.92 -5.51
C GLY A 245 17.99 -4.76 -6.06
N VAL A 246 17.90 -4.89 -7.39
CA VAL A 246 16.89 -5.75 -8.06
C VAL A 246 17.04 -7.20 -7.61
N ALA A 247 18.26 -7.73 -7.51
CA ALA A 247 18.50 -9.08 -7.02
C ALA A 247 18.01 -9.26 -5.57
N ALA A 248 18.31 -8.29 -4.69
CA ALA A 248 17.82 -8.32 -3.31
C ALA A 248 16.28 -8.26 -3.24
N ALA A 249 15.65 -7.39 -4.04
CA ALA A 249 14.19 -7.32 -4.13
C ALA A 249 13.58 -8.61 -4.69
N ALA A 250 14.22 -9.25 -5.68
CA ALA A 250 13.77 -10.52 -6.24
C ALA A 250 13.83 -11.64 -5.20
N VAL A 251 14.91 -11.73 -4.42
CA VAL A 251 15.03 -12.70 -3.31
C VAL A 251 13.92 -12.46 -2.28
N ALA A 252 13.70 -11.20 -1.85
CA ALA A 252 12.62 -10.87 -0.94
C ALA A 252 11.24 -11.22 -1.50
N ALA A 253 11.00 -10.95 -2.79
CA ALA A 253 9.76 -11.29 -3.48
C ALA A 253 9.53 -12.81 -3.52
N LEU A 254 10.57 -13.59 -3.82
CA LEU A 254 10.51 -15.05 -3.84
C LEU A 254 10.21 -15.62 -2.44
N LEU A 255 10.84 -15.09 -1.40
CA LEU A 255 10.58 -15.50 -0.01
C LEU A 255 9.14 -15.18 0.40
N LEU A 256 8.65 -13.98 0.11
CA LEU A 256 7.26 -13.59 0.39
C LEU A 256 6.26 -14.42 -0.43
N PHE A 257 6.58 -14.74 -1.68
CA PHE A 257 5.76 -15.59 -2.52
C PHE A 257 5.71 -17.02 -2.00
N ALA A 258 6.86 -17.60 -1.64
CA ALA A 258 6.94 -18.93 -1.02
C ALA A 258 6.16 -18.97 0.30
N LEU A 259 6.33 -17.96 1.16
CA LEU A 259 5.56 -17.81 2.40
C LEU A 259 4.05 -17.74 2.10
N SER A 260 3.64 -16.97 1.10
CA SER A 260 2.24 -16.87 0.71
C SER A 260 1.68 -18.23 0.30
N MET A 261 2.43 -19.04 -0.46
CA MET A 261 2.03 -20.39 -0.86
C MET A 261 1.87 -21.34 0.34
N LEU A 262 2.77 -21.25 1.34
CA LEU A 262 2.69 -22.04 2.57
C LEU A 262 1.50 -21.66 3.47
N LEU A 263 1.02 -20.43 3.35
CA LEU A 263 -0.07 -19.89 4.16
C LEU A 263 -1.47 -20.12 3.57
N VAL A 264 -1.58 -20.51 2.30
CA VAL A 264 -2.88 -20.83 1.67
C VAL A 264 -3.44 -22.14 2.25
N SER A 265 -4.30 -22.01 3.27
CA SER A 265 -5.18 -23.06 3.83
C SER A 265 -6.34 -23.38 2.86
N PRO A 266 -7.12 -24.48 3.01
CA PRO A 266 -8.18 -24.87 2.06
C PRO A 266 -9.18 -23.72 1.86
N PHE A 267 -9.03 -23.08 0.70
CA PHE A 267 -9.69 -21.84 0.31
C PHE A 267 -11.16 -22.06 -0.02
N GLU A 268 -11.55 -23.29 -0.37
CA GLU A 268 -12.89 -23.66 -0.85
C GLU A 268 -14.00 -23.31 0.15
N GLU A 269 -13.83 -23.65 1.43
CA GLU A 269 -14.85 -23.33 2.44
C GLU A 269 -14.92 -21.84 2.80
N GLU A 270 -13.81 -21.10 2.70
CA GLU A 270 -13.81 -19.65 2.99
C GLU A 270 -14.41 -18.85 1.84
N ALA A 271 -14.02 -19.19 0.62
CA ALA A 271 -14.58 -18.62 -0.60
C ALA A 271 -16.11 -18.72 -0.61
N LEU A 272 -16.64 -19.90 -0.26
CA LEU A 272 -18.08 -20.14 -0.17
C LEU A 272 -18.72 -19.26 0.92
N LYS A 273 -18.16 -19.25 2.13
CA LYS A 273 -18.69 -18.46 3.26
C LYS A 273 -18.67 -16.95 3.00
N ILE A 274 -17.67 -16.42 2.29
CA ILE A 274 -17.56 -15.00 1.93
C ILE A 274 -18.55 -14.63 0.82
N ALA A 275 -18.68 -15.48 -0.20
CA ALA A 275 -19.64 -15.30 -1.27
C ALA A 275 -21.08 -15.32 -0.72
N GLU A 276 -21.37 -16.24 0.20
CA GLU A 276 -22.64 -16.31 0.92
C GLU A 276 -22.87 -15.09 1.81
N ALA A 277 -21.88 -14.64 2.60
CA ALA A 277 -22.04 -13.48 3.47
C ALA A 277 -22.23 -12.18 2.68
N GLY A 278 -21.56 -12.03 1.53
CA GLY A 278 -21.76 -10.93 0.59
C GLY A 278 -23.15 -10.98 -0.07
N GLY A 279 -23.58 -12.18 -0.48
CA GLY A 279 -24.92 -12.45 -1.02
C GLY A 279 -26.01 -12.08 -0.02
N ARG A 280 -25.91 -12.56 1.23
CA ARG A 280 -26.85 -12.26 2.31
C ARG A 280 -26.98 -10.77 2.61
N LYS A 281 -25.87 -10.00 2.59
CA LYS A 281 -25.91 -8.53 2.79
C LYS A 281 -26.62 -7.81 1.64
N LEU A 282 -26.39 -8.26 0.41
CA LEU A 282 -26.95 -7.64 -0.79
C LEU A 282 -28.41 -8.05 -0.99
N ASP A 283 -28.77 -9.29 -0.66
CA ASP A 283 -30.14 -9.77 -0.63
C ASP A 283 -30.93 -9.13 0.52
N ALA A 284 -30.28 -8.84 1.66
CA ALA A 284 -30.86 -8.00 2.71
C ALA A 284 -31.07 -6.55 2.25
N MET A 285 -30.14 -5.97 1.46
CA MET A 285 -30.34 -4.64 0.84
C MET A 285 -31.43 -4.64 -0.24
N LYS A 286 -31.54 -5.71 -1.03
CA LYS A 286 -32.54 -5.85 -2.10
C LYS A 286 -33.94 -6.11 -1.55
N ARG A 287 -34.07 -7.00 -0.55
CA ARG A 287 -35.34 -7.26 0.17
C ARG A 287 -35.76 -6.10 1.07
N GLY A 288 -34.81 -5.26 1.47
CA GLY A 288 -35.04 -4.11 2.35
C GLY A 288 -35.52 -2.84 1.68
N GLY A 289 -35.70 -2.78 0.35
CA GLY A 289 -36.08 -1.55 -0.37
C GLY A 289 -35.00 -0.48 -0.27
N GLY A 290 -34.28 -0.25 -1.37
CA GLY A 290 -33.05 0.55 -1.42
C GLY A 290 -33.09 1.84 -0.59
N ALA A 291 -32.05 2.06 0.21
CA ALA A 291 -31.74 3.26 1.03
C ALA A 291 -32.82 3.80 2.00
N ALA A 292 -34.10 3.44 1.84
CA ALA A 292 -35.25 3.93 2.61
C ALA A 292 -35.67 2.97 3.73
N GLY A 293 -35.25 1.70 3.68
CA GLY A 293 -35.54 0.69 4.71
C GLY A 293 -34.53 0.57 5.85
N LEU A 294 -33.64 1.54 6.06
CA LEU A 294 -32.87 1.64 7.30
C LEU A 294 -33.82 2.09 8.41
N ARG A 295 -34.59 1.13 8.96
CA ARG A 295 -35.36 1.30 10.20
C ARG A 295 -34.42 1.90 11.25
N LEU A 296 -34.60 3.19 11.53
CA LEU A 296 -33.90 3.96 12.56
C LEU A 296 -34.01 3.32 13.96
N SER A 297 -34.88 2.33 14.15
CA SER A 297 -35.03 1.57 15.39
C SER A 297 -33.86 0.65 15.75
N ARG A 298 -32.88 0.43 14.86
CA ARG A 298 -31.61 -0.28 15.17
C ARG A 298 -30.39 0.63 15.32
N LEU A 299 -30.56 1.95 15.32
CA LEU A 299 -29.50 2.84 15.80
C LEU A 299 -29.47 2.73 17.32
N LYS A 300 -28.65 1.80 17.80
CA LYS A 300 -28.21 1.68 19.20
C LYS A 300 -28.02 3.09 19.77
N LYS A 301 -28.80 3.45 20.79
CA LYS A 301 -28.87 4.77 21.42
C LYS A 301 -27.47 5.41 21.45
N VAL A 302 -27.26 6.40 20.59
CA VAL A 302 -25.97 7.04 20.39
C VAL A 302 -25.61 7.76 21.68
N ARG A 303 -24.59 7.27 22.41
CA ARG A 303 -24.05 7.97 23.57
C ARG A 303 -23.52 9.31 23.07
N SER A 304 -24.04 10.41 23.61
CA SER A 304 -23.67 11.76 23.15
C SER A 304 -22.16 11.94 23.26
N THR A 305 -21.57 12.47 22.21
CA THR A 305 -20.15 12.80 22.17
C THR A 305 -19.87 13.90 23.20
N ARG A 306 -18.77 13.82 23.95
CA ARG A 306 -18.43 14.75 25.06
C ARG A 306 -18.10 16.20 24.63
N LEU A 307 -18.25 16.52 23.35
CA LEU A 307 -17.96 17.82 22.76
C LEU A 307 -19.24 18.40 22.18
N PRO A 308 -20.00 19.21 22.95
CA PRO A 308 -21.22 19.82 22.46
C PRO A 308 -20.88 20.87 21.41
N LEU A 309 -21.35 20.66 20.17
CA LEU A 309 -21.34 21.70 19.16
C LEU A 309 -22.53 22.64 19.38
N LYS A 310 -22.27 23.95 19.30
CA LYS A 310 -23.35 24.95 19.33
C LYS A 310 -24.24 24.77 18.08
N PRO A 311 -25.58 24.91 18.22
CA PRO A 311 -26.56 24.64 17.16
C PRO A 311 -26.51 25.62 15.97
N THR A 312 -25.72 26.68 16.05
CA THR A 312 -25.54 27.68 14.98
C THR A 312 -24.06 27.81 14.61
N GLY A 313 -23.75 27.57 13.34
CA GLY A 313 -22.39 27.68 12.80
C GLY A 313 -22.32 27.44 11.30
N SER A 314 -21.16 27.78 10.71
CA SER A 314 -20.91 27.63 9.28
C SER A 314 -21.09 26.18 8.81
N ARG A 315 -21.89 25.98 7.75
CA ARG A 315 -22.21 24.65 7.18
C ARG A 315 -20.97 23.83 6.81
N TRP A 316 -19.87 24.48 6.43
CA TRP A 316 -18.63 23.77 6.10
C TRP A 316 -17.99 23.12 7.33
N ARG A 317 -18.07 23.75 8.52
CA ARG A 317 -17.52 23.18 9.77
C ARG A 317 -18.33 21.96 10.20
N ALA A 318 -19.64 21.98 9.99
CA ALA A 318 -20.51 20.85 10.28
C ALA A 318 -20.20 19.64 9.37
N LEU A 319 -20.02 19.88 8.06
CA LEU A 319 -19.61 18.84 7.11
C LEU A 319 -18.23 18.28 7.45
N PHE A 320 -17.26 19.15 7.72
CA PHE A 320 -15.91 18.76 8.11
C PHE A 320 -15.91 17.94 9.40
N TRP A 321 -16.69 18.35 10.40
CA TRP A 321 -16.86 17.62 11.65
C TRP A 321 -17.56 16.27 11.44
N GLN A 322 -18.54 16.20 10.53
CA GLN A 322 -19.22 14.96 10.20
C GLN A 322 -18.26 13.96 9.54
N THR A 323 -17.38 14.41 8.65
CA THR A 323 -16.32 13.57 8.06
C THR A 323 -15.28 13.14 9.11
N LEU A 324 -14.81 14.07 9.95
CA LEU A 324 -13.85 13.78 11.02
C LEU A 324 -14.39 12.76 12.02
N VAL A 325 -15.64 12.95 12.46
CA VAL A 325 -16.31 12.05 13.40
C VAL A 325 -16.65 10.71 12.74
N ALA A 326 -16.98 10.67 11.45
CA ALA A 326 -17.17 9.42 10.73
C ALA A 326 -15.86 8.62 10.65
N GLU A 327 -14.75 9.29 10.37
CA GLU A 327 -13.42 8.69 10.25
C GLU A 327 -12.86 8.25 11.61
N TRP A 328 -13.04 9.07 12.65
CA TRP A 328 -12.78 8.68 14.04
C TRP A 328 -13.63 7.49 14.48
N ARG A 329 -14.92 7.43 14.08
CA ARG A 329 -15.79 6.30 14.41
C ARG A 329 -15.32 5.01 13.74
N VAL A 330 -14.87 5.05 12.49
CA VAL A 330 -14.27 3.88 11.82
C VAL A 330 -13.00 3.42 12.56
N GLY A 331 -12.26 4.34 13.19
CA GLY A 331 -11.17 4.02 14.13
C GLY A 331 -11.64 3.37 15.43
N THR A 332 -12.73 3.86 16.06
CA THR A 332 -13.19 3.37 17.38
C THR A 332 -13.99 2.06 17.35
N TRP A 333 -14.50 1.62 16.18
CA TRP A 333 -15.04 0.25 16.05
C TRP A 333 -13.97 -0.83 16.25
N LYS A 334 -12.67 -0.46 16.26
CA LYS A 334 -11.55 -1.36 16.59
C LYS A 334 -11.29 -1.54 18.08
N LEU A 335 -11.94 -0.78 18.98
CA LEU A 335 -11.68 -0.84 20.43
C LEU A 335 -12.87 -1.34 21.25
N ALA A 336 -13.99 -1.69 20.63
CA ALA A 336 -15.21 -2.13 21.32
C ALA A 336 -15.64 -3.57 21.00
N THR A 337 -14.75 -4.37 20.38
CA THR A 337 -14.93 -5.82 20.23
C THR A 337 -13.69 -6.58 20.71
N THR A 338 -13.24 -6.24 21.92
CA THR A 338 -12.59 -7.20 22.82
C THR A 338 -13.66 -7.94 23.59
#